data_AF-A0A945XBJ4-F1
#
_entry.id   AF-A0A945XBJ4-F1
#
_cell.length_a   1.000
_cell.length_b   1.000
_cell.length_c   1.000
_cell.angle_alpha   90.00
_cell.angle_beta   90.00
_cell.angle_gamma   90.00
#
_symmetry.space_group_name_H-M   'P 1'
#
loop_
_entity.id
_entity.type
_entity.pdbx_description
1 polymer ?
#
loop_
_entity_poly.entity_id
_entity_poly.type
_entity_poly.pdbx_seq_one_letter_code
_entity_poly.pdbx_strand_id
1 'polypeptide(L)'
;MRKVAATIILLCLSLIASAEEYENYCLDKSVDQEWKELLLEHPHSVGLKNLANLRSRLCTRVINGDLPIDAAIGQFEAAREKLLDKWDERNKQRMINADEVA
;
A
#
# COMPACT_ATOMS: atom_id res chain seq x y z
N MET A 1 -42.70 -4.18 29.56
CA MET A 1 -41.59 -3.21 29.41
C MET A 1 -40.19 -3.82 29.49
N ARG A 2 -39.97 -4.95 30.20
CA ARG A 2 -38.63 -5.58 30.34
C ARG A 2 -37.99 -6.15 29.06
N LYS A 3 -38.77 -6.45 28.01
CA LYS A 3 -38.26 -7.08 26.77
C LYS A 3 -37.74 -6.09 25.72
N VAL A 4 -38.13 -4.80 25.80
CA VAL A 4 -37.76 -3.77 24.82
C VAL A 4 -36.35 -3.23 25.07
N ALA A 5 -35.92 -3.19 26.34
CA ALA A 5 -34.57 -2.76 26.70
C ALA A 5 -33.49 -3.72 26.20
N ALA A 6 -33.77 -5.02 26.16
CA ALA A 6 -32.81 -6.04 25.71
C ALA A 6 -32.50 -5.95 24.21
N THR A 7 -33.49 -5.57 23.39
CA THR A 7 -33.31 -5.42 21.93
C THR A 7 -32.53 -4.16 21.55
N ILE A 8 -32.63 -3.09 22.35
CA ILE A 8 -31.89 -1.83 22.09
C ILE A 8 -30.39 -2.01 22.41
N ILE A 9 -30.06 -2.78 23.46
CA ILE A 9 -28.67 -3.04 23.87
C ILE A 9 -27.94 -3.91 22.82
N LEU A 10 -28.64 -4.84 22.17
CA LEU A 10 -28.05 -5.71 21.15
C LEU A 10 -27.71 -4.98 19.84
N LEU A 11 -28.41 -3.88 19.53
CA LEU A 11 -28.21 -3.12 18.29
C LEU A 11 -27.01 -2.16 18.35
N CYS A 12 -26.51 -1.84 19.56
CA CYS A 12 -25.37 -0.94 19.75
C CYS A 12 -24.00 -1.65 19.68
N LEU A 13 -23.94 -2.99 19.83
CA LEU A 13 -22.68 -3.73 19.83
C LEU A 13 -22.12 -4.06 18.43
N SER A 14 -22.90 -3.89 17.37
CA SER A 14 -22.46 -4.19 15.99
C SER A 14 -21.68 -3.06 15.30
N LEU A 15 -21.42 -1.95 16.00
CA LEU A 15 -20.72 -0.78 15.45
C LEU A 15 -19.27 -0.62 15.93
N ILE A 16 -18.71 -1.61 16.61
CA ILE A 16 -17.26 -1.66 16.83
C ILE A 16 -16.62 -2.19 15.52
N ALA A 17 -16.77 -1.42 14.44
CA ALA A 17 -15.86 -1.53 13.31
C ALA A 17 -14.52 -1.05 13.85
N SER A 18 -13.53 -1.96 13.96
CA SER A 18 -12.17 -1.55 14.27
C SER A 18 -11.71 -0.67 13.12
N ALA A 19 -11.73 0.64 13.33
CA ALA A 19 -10.95 1.55 12.52
C ALA A 19 -9.49 1.15 12.78
N GLU A 20 -8.91 0.34 11.89
CA GLU A 20 -7.45 0.25 11.81
C GLU A 20 -6.97 1.66 11.53
N GLU A 21 -6.34 2.28 12.54
CA GLU A 21 -5.75 3.59 12.40
C GLU A 21 -4.52 3.45 11.52
N TYR A 22 -4.69 3.73 10.23
CA TYR A 22 -3.58 3.70 9.28
C TYR A 22 -2.54 4.76 9.66
N GLU A 23 -1.31 4.34 9.89
CA GLU A 23 -0.21 5.25 10.20
C GLU A 23 0.16 6.07 8.96
N ASN A 24 0.17 7.39 9.09
CA ASN A 24 0.42 8.31 7.98
C ASN A 24 1.89 8.73 7.91
N TYR A 25 2.65 8.06 7.04
CA TYR A 25 4.08 8.36 6.80
C TYR A 25 4.33 9.41 5.71
N CYS A 26 3.32 10.16 5.26
CA CYS A 26 3.51 11.16 4.21
C CYS A 26 4.33 12.38 4.64
N LEU A 27 4.45 12.61 5.95
CA LEU A 27 5.27 13.68 6.52
C LEU A 27 6.47 13.13 7.31
N ASP A 28 6.69 11.81 7.27
CA ASP A 28 7.79 11.17 7.97
C ASP A 28 9.10 11.32 7.18
N LYS A 29 10.02 12.08 7.75
CA LYS A 29 11.34 12.35 7.15
C LYS A 29 12.24 11.11 7.12
N SER A 30 12.06 10.17 8.04
CA SER A 30 12.84 8.93 8.07
C SER A 30 12.47 8.05 6.87
N VAL A 31 11.17 7.88 6.62
CA VAL A 31 10.66 7.15 5.46
C VAL A 31 11.09 7.81 4.14
N ASP A 32 11.05 9.14 4.07
CA ASP A 32 11.57 9.87 2.90
C ASP A 32 13.06 9.61 2.65
N GLN A 33 13.85 9.45 3.72
CA GLN A 33 15.27 9.13 3.62
C GLN A 33 15.49 7.70 3.12
N GLU A 34 14.75 6.73 3.64
CA GLU A 34 14.79 5.33 3.19
C GLU A 34 14.48 5.22 1.68
N TRP A 35 13.47 5.94 1.19
CA TRP A 35 13.14 5.96 -0.24
C TRP A 35 14.27 6.54 -1.09
N LYS A 36 14.96 7.57 -0.61
CA LYS A 36 16.11 8.16 -1.33
C LYS A 36 17.27 7.18 -1.39
N GLU A 37 17.58 6.52 -0.28
CA GLU A 37 18.64 5.50 -0.20
C GLU A 37 18.35 4.34 -1.15
N LEU A 38 17.13 3.81 -1.12
CA LEU A 38 16.72 2.71 -1.99
C LEU A 38 16.82 3.07 -3.49
N LEU A 39 16.50 4.33 -3.85
CA LEU A 39 16.66 4.82 -5.23
C LEU A 39 18.13 4.99 -5.64
N LEU A 40 19.01 5.32 -4.70
CA LEU A 40 20.46 5.41 -4.93
C LEU A 40 21.09 4.01 -5.09
N GLU A 41 20.63 3.04 -4.31
CA GLU A 41 21.07 1.63 -4.41
C GLU A 41 20.60 0.96 -5.70
N HIS A 42 19.45 1.37 -6.23
CA HIS A 42 18.85 0.79 -7.42
C HIS A 42 18.55 1.83 -8.53
N PRO A 43 19.57 2.54 -9.04
CA PRO A 43 19.38 3.69 -9.92
C PRO A 43 18.79 3.32 -11.30
N HIS A 44 18.82 2.04 -11.68
CA HIS A 44 18.25 1.55 -12.94
C HIS A 44 16.87 0.91 -12.78
N SER A 45 16.35 0.80 -11.54
CA SER A 45 15.04 0.20 -11.30
C SER A 45 13.91 1.16 -11.69
N VAL A 46 13.43 1.03 -12.92
CA VAL A 46 12.28 1.79 -13.43
C VAL A 46 11.04 1.57 -12.55
N GLY A 47 10.83 0.32 -12.11
CA GLY A 47 9.73 -0.03 -11.24
C GLY A 47 9.77 0.69 -9.90
N LEU A 48 10.95 0.73 -9.26
CA LEU A 48 11.14 1.43 -7.99
C LEU A 48 10.91 2.94 -8.14
N LYS A 49 11.44 3.56 -9.21
CA LYS A 49 11.20 4.97 -9.53
C LYS A 49 9.72 5.27 -9.70
N ASN A 50 8.98 4.38 -10.38
CA ASN A 50 7.55 4.54 -10.57
C ASN A 50 6.78 4.45 -9.24
N LEU A 51 7.14 3.53 -8.36
CA LEU A 51 6.54 3.42 -7.02
C LEU A 51 6.84 4.65 -6.15
N ALA A 52 8.09 5.13 -6.14
CA ALA A 52 8.47 6.34 -5.39
C ALA A 52 7.68 7.57 -5.87
N ASN A 53 7.56 7.74 -7.19
CA ASN A 53 6.76 8.82 -7.79
C ASN A 53 5.28 8.69 -7.43
N LEU A 54 4.74 7.46 -7.43
CA LEU A 54 3.36 7.21 -7.02
C LEU A 54 3.15 7.58 -5.56
N ARG A 55 4.01 7.12 -4.65
CA ARG A 55 3.98 7.50 -3.22
C ARG A 55 3.95 9.01 -3.07
N SER A 56 4.86 9.73 -3.72
CA SER A 56 4.93 11.19 -3.65
C SER A 56 3.61 11.85 -4.05
N ARG A 57 3.03 11.47 -5.21
CA ARG A 57 1.74 12.02 -5.67
C ARG A 57 0.58 11.70 -4.74
N LEU A 58 0.51 10.48 -4.22
CA LEU A 58 -0.53 10.06 -3.28
C LEU A 58 -0.42 10.85 -1.98
N CYS A 59 0.79 11.00 -1.45
CA CYS A 59 1.03 11.81 -0.25
C CYS A 59 0.67 13.28 -0.43
N THR A 60 0.95 13.89 -1.59
CA THR A 60 0.46 15.25 -1.89
C THR A 60 -1.06 15.34 -1.77
N ARG A 61 -1.79 14.36 -2.33
CA ARG A 61 -3.26 14.34 -2.27
C ARG A 61 -3.78 14.13 -0.85
N VAL A 62 -3.13 13.27 -0.07
CA VAL A 62 -3.47 13.06 1.36
C VAL A 62 -3.26 14.35 2.16
N ILE A 63 -2.10 15.00 2.00
CA ILE A 63 -1.76 16.24 2.71
C ILE A 63 -2.76 17.36 2.36
N ASN A 64 -3.19 17.43 1.10
CA ASN A 64 -4.18 18.41 0.65
C ASN A 64 -5.62 18.09 1.11
N GLY A 65 -5.88 16.88 1.63
CA GLY A 65 -7.23 16.41 1.94
C GLY A 65 -8.04 15.95 0.72
N ASP A 66 -7.42 15.85 -0.46
CA ASP A 66 -8.05 15.42 -1.72
C ASP A 66 -8.25 13.89 -1.80
N LEU A 67 -7.59 13.14 -0.91
CA LEU A 67 -7.64 11.68 -0.87
C LEU A 67 -7.48 11.18 0.58
N PRO A 68 -8.41 10.36 1.08
CA PRO A 68 -8.24 9.66 2.36
C PRO A 68 -6.99 8.77 2.40
N ILE A 69 -6.36 8.63 3.56
CA ILE A 69 -5.10 7.89 3.72
C ILE A 69 -5.26 6.40 3.39
N ASP A 70 -6.38 5.78 3.77
CA ASP A 70 -6.73 4.39 3.45
C ASP A 70 -6.83 4.17 1.94
N ALA A 71 -7.48 5.08 1.22
CA ALA A 71 -7.58 5.04 -0.23
C ALA A 71 -6.23 5.25 -0.92
N ALA A 72 -5.34 6.04 -0.32
CA ALA A 72 -3.97 6.21 -0.80
C ALA A 72 -3.13 4.94 -0.60
N ILE A 73 -3.21 4.32 0.58
CA ILE A 73 -2.55 3.05 0.90
C ILE A 73 -3.01 1.96 -0.07
N GLY A 74 -4.32 1.82 -0.29
CA GLY A 74 -4.86 0.84 -1.22
C GLY A 74 -4.35 1.03 -2.66
N GLN A 75 -4.25 2.28 -3.13
CA GLN A 75 -3.69 2.57 -4.45
C GLN A 75 -2.20 2.25 -4.55
N PHE A 76 -1.44 2.53 -3.48
CA PHE A 76 -0.02 2.24 -3.42
C PHE A 76 0.25 0.73 -3.43
N GLU A 77 -0.41 -0.02 -2.55
CA GLU A 77 -0.23 -1.47 -2.44
C GLU A 77 -0.66 -2.20 -3.71
N ALA A 78 -1.78 -1.81 -4.33
CA ALA A 78 -2.20 -2.39 -5.62
C ALA A 78 -1.17 -2.16 -6.74
N ALA A 79 -0.43 -1.05 -6.71
CA ALA A 79 0.64 -0.80 -7.67
C ALA A 79 1.91 -1.61 -7.34
N ARG A 80 2.21 -1.77 -6.04
CA ARG A 80 3.34 -2.57 -5.55
C ARG A 80 3.15 -4.05 -5.89
N GLU A 81 1.98 -4.60 -5.62
CA GLU A 81 1.62 -5.99 -5.94
C GLU A 81 1.80 -6.29 -7.42
N LYS A 82 1.24 -5.46 -8.31
CA LYS A 82 1.41 -5.59 -9.77
C LYS A 82 2.87 -5.56 -10.24
N LEU A 83 3.74 -4.88 -9.49
CA LEU A 83 5.16 -4.82 -9.82
C LEU A 83 5.88 -6.11 -9.39
N LEU A 84 5.50 -6.68 -8.24
CA LEU A 84 6.02 -7.95 -7.73
C LEU A 84 5.57 -9.11 -8.63
N ASP A 85 4.29 -9.16 -9.02
CA ASP A 85 3.76 -10.18 -9.93
C ASP A 85 4.56 -10.23 -11.24
N LYS A 86 4.79 -9.06 -11.84
CA LYS A 86 5.61 -8.94 -13.06
C LYS A 86 7.06 -9.36 -12.86
N TRP A 87 7.60 -9.24 -11.65
CA TRP A 87 8.95 -9.68 -11.33
C TRP A 87 9.01 -11.21 -11.22
N ASP A 88 8.04 -11.81 -10.54
CA ASP A 88 7.91 -13.27 -10.43
C ASP A 88 7.70 -13.93 -11.79
N GLU A 89 6.83 -13.38 -12.64
CA GLU A 89 6.60 -13.87 -14.00
C GLU A 89 7.88 -13.83 -14.85
N ARG A 90 8.61 -12.70 -14.83
CA ARG A 90 9.88 -12.58 -15.56
C ARG A 90 10.91 -13.58 -15.06
N ASN A 91 11.00 -13.81 -13.76
CA ASN A 91 11.95 -14.75 -13.20
C ASN A 91 11.60 -16.20 -13.55
N LYS A 92 10.32 -16.58 -13.48
CA LYS A 92 9.87 -17.90 -13.96
C LYS A 92 10.22 -18.12 -15.43
N GLN A 93 9.98 -17.12 -16.30
CA GLN A 93 10.34 -17.22 -17.71
C GLN A 93 11.85 -17.37 -17.94
N ARG A 94 12.67 -16.67 -17.15
CA ARG A 94 14.13 -16.80 -17.23
C ARG A 94 14.63 -18.18 -16.82
N MET A 95 13.96 -18.83 -15.86
CA MET A 95 14.29 -20.21 -15.47
C MET A 95 13.93 -21.20 -16.58
N ILE A 96 12.72 -21.11 -17.15
CA ILE A 96 12.29 -21.96 -18.27
C ILE A 96 13.26 -21.85 -19.46
N ASN A 97 13.59 -20.62 -19.85
CA ASN A 97 14.49 -20.40 -20.99
C ASN A 97 15.94 -20.87 -20.72
N ALA A 98 16.37 -20.91 -19.46
CA ALA A 98 17.69 -21.45 -19.11
C ALA A 98 17.72 -22.98 -19.17
N ASP A 99 16.62 -23.63 -18.78
CA ASP A 99 16.48 -25.09 -18.83
C ASP A 99 16.32 -25.63 -20.27
N GLU A 100 15.79 -24.83 -21.21
CA GLU A 100 15.69 -25.20 -22.63
C GLU A 100 17.02 -25.11 -23.40
N VAL A 101 18.01 -24.40 -22.85
CA VAL A 101 19.33 -24.18 -23.49
C VAL A 101 20.42 -25.09 -22.90
N ALA A 102 20.14 -25.77 -21.79
CA ALA A 102 21.03 -26.73 -21.12
C ALA A 102 20.86 -28.16 -21.65
#